data_AF-V5XIP1-F1
#
_entry.id   AF-V5XIP1-F1
#
_cell.length_a   1.000
_cell.length_b   1.000
_cell.length_c   1.000
_cell.angle_alpha   90.00
_cell.angle_beta   90.00
_cell.angle_gamma   90.00
#
_symmetry.space_group_name_H-M   'P 1'
#
loop_
_entity.id
_entity.type
_entity.pdbx_description
1 polymer ?
#
loop_
_entity_poly.entity_id
_entity_poly.type
_entity_poly.pdbx_seq_one_letter_code
_entity_poly.pdbx_strand_id
1 'polypeptide(L)'
;MPDRARQLYEAAVALFLERGYRDVDVDDIVAECGVSRGTFYGSFRNKRDLLDAIMIRSLDDLGAAVFVDRDWSAVADRDAFVDEFHALVRRALQHAVDHAELLSFVILAAPGVDADALKAMLGGYRQLSAQVTDILSIAAEREWLRSDVPINMVWAGQLVVSTLTQAASPVLLGSGEPFDVDEISTFVANYLLGGLPAVLPAG
;
A
#
# COMPACT_ATOMS: atom_id res chain seq x y z
N MET A 1 20.47 -1.90 1.66
CA MET A 1 20.78 -2.70 2.88
C MET A 1 21.98 -3.59 2.61
N PRO A 2 22.84 -3.87 3.62
CA PRO A 2 23.85 -4.92 3.52
C PRO A 2 23.19 -6.28 3.25
N ASP A 3 23.86 -7.17 2.51
CA ASP A 3 23.29 -8.46 2.09
C ASP A 3 22.74 -9.32 3.24
N ARG A 4 23.40 -9.29 4.40
CA ARG A 4 22.98 -10.05 5.59
C ARG A 4 21.66 -9.56 6.19
N ALA A 5 21.44 -8.25 6.23
CA ALA A 5 20.18 -7.68 6.73
C ALA A 5 19.01 -8.04 5.81
N ARG A 6 19.26 -8.10 4.49
CA ARG A 6 18.28 -8.54 3.49
C ARG A 6 17.93 -10.03 3.63
N GLN A 7 18.92 -10.90 3.85
CA GLN A 7 18.68 -12.33 4.08
C GLN A 7 17.79 -12.57 5.32
N LEU A 8 18.13 -11.91 6.43
CA LEU A 8 17.35 -11.99 7.67
C LEU A 8 15.92 -11.47 7.48
N TYR A 9 15.75 -10.40 6.71
CA TYR A 9 14.45 -9.86 6.34
C TYR A 9 13.62 -10.88 5.55
N GLU A 10 14.18 -11.43 4.48
CA GLU A 10 13.47 -12.37 3.58
C GLU A 10 13.07 -13.63 4.34
N ALA A 11 13.95 -14.18 5.17
CA ALA A 11 13.65 -15.35 6.01
C ALA A 11 12.58 -15.05 7.07
N ALA A 12 12.65 -13.89 7.73
CA ALA A 12 11.65 -13.53 8.73
C ALA A 12 10.27 -13.32 8.10
N VAL A 13 10.19 -12.70 6.92
CA VAL A 13 8.94 -12.59 6.17
C VAL A 13 8.37 -13.97 5.89
N ALA A 14 9.15 -14.90 5.33
CA ALA A 14 8.69 -16.25 5.04
C ALA A 14 8.18 -16.98 6.29
N LEU A 15 8.94 -16.93 7.39
CA LEU A 15 8.55 -17.57 8.66
C LEU A 15 7.31 -16.92 9.29
N PHE A 16 7.19 -15.59 9.25
CA PHE A 16 6.01 -14.89 9.78
C PHE A 16 4.74 -15.17 8.98
N LEU A 17 4.86 -15.34 7.66
CA LEU A 17 3.74 -15.74 6.80
C LEU A 17 3.32 -17.19 7.05
N GLU A 18 4.28 -18.10 7.29
CA GLU A 18 4.00 -19.52 7.54
C GLU A 18 3.43 -19.78 8.94
N ARG A 19 4.03 -19.19 9.98
CA ARG A 19 3.81 -19.57 11.38
C ARG A 19 3.21 -18.45 12.23
N GLY A 20 3.17 -17.23 11.72
CA GLY A 20 2.76 -16.04 12.46
C GLY A 20 3.89 -15.44 13.31
N TYR A 21 3.82 -14.13 13.54
CA TYR A 21 4.87 -13.37 14.25
C TYR A 21 5.16 -13.87 15.68
N ARG A 22 4.14 -14.37 16.40
CA ARG A 22 4.28 -14.77 17.81
C ARG A 22 5.07 -16.06 17.98
N ASP A 23 4.93 -17.00 17.04
CA ASP A 23 5.47 -18.36 17.14
C ASP A 23 6.86 -18.52 16.48
N VAL A 24 7.44 -17.43 15.95
CA VAL A 24 8.78 -17.41 15.36
C VAL A 24 9.74 -16.70 16.30
N ASP A 25 10.86 -17.34 16.63
CA ASP A 25 11.93 -16.76 17.43
C ASP A 25 13.14 -16.34 16.57
N VAL A 26 14.04 -15.55 17.17
CA VAL A 26 15.29 -15.14 16.51
C VAL A 26 16.12 -16.36 16.09
N ASP A 27 16.06 -17.45 16.87
CA ASP A 27 16.79 -18.68 16.57
C ASP A 27 16.26 -19.37 15.30
N ASP A 28 14.95 -19.34 15.05
CA ASP A 28 14.35 -19.86 13.81
C ASP A 28 14.83 -19.06 12.59
N ILE A 29 14.82 -17.73 12.71
CA ILE A 29 15.21 -16.82 11.61
C ILE A 29 16.68 -17.02 11.24
N VAL A 30 17.58 -17.11 12.23
CA VAL A 30 19.01 -17.29 11.94
C VAL A 30 19.32 -18.71 11.45
N ALA A 31 18.57 -19.72 11.90
CA ALA A 31 18.67 -21.09 11.40
C ALA A 31 18.26 -21.17 9.92
N GLU A 32 17.15 -20.53 9.54
CA GLU A 32 16.66 -20.47 8.16
C GLU A 32 17.70 -19.87 7.21
N CYS A 33 18.43 -18.83 7.65
CA CYS A 33 19.47 -18.18 6.86
C CYS A 33 20.86 -18.85 6.95
N GLY A 34 21.05 -19.83 7.85
CA GLY A 34 22.37 -20.37 8.17
C GLY A 34 23.35 -19.34 8.77
N VAL A 35 22.86 -18.40 9.58
CA VAL A 35 23.68 -17.34 10.21
C VAL A 35 23.70 -17.46 11.73
N SER A 36 24.56 -16.67 12.39
CA SER A 36 24.63 -16.63 13.85
C SER A 36 23.68 -15.59 14.44
N ARG A 37 23.32 -15.73 15.72
CA ARG A 37 22.65 -14.66 16.49
C ARG A 37 23.45 -13.35 16.48
N GLY A 38 24.77 -13.42 16.50
CA GLY A 38 25.63 -12.23 16.39
C GLY A 38 25.40 -11.47 15.08
N THR A 39 25.14 -12.19 13.98
CA THR A 39 24.77 -11.61 12.69
C THR A 39 23.41 -10.92 12.75
N PHE A 40 22.42 -11.53 13.42
CA PHE A 40 21.12 -10.90 13.66
C PHE A 40 21.27 -9.61 14.44
N TYR A 41 21.92 -9.65 15.60
CA TYR A 41 22.06 -8.49 16.48
C TYR A 41 22.97 -7.39 15.92
N GLY A 42 23.79 -7.70 14.90
CA GLY A 42 24.49 -6.70 14.11
C GLY A 42 23.60 -5.94 13.11
N SER A 43 22.42 -6.49 12.76
CA SER A 43 21.48 -5.89 11.81
C SER A 43 20.23 -5.33 12.47
N PHE A 44 19.70 -6.01 13.49
CA PHE A 44 18.44 -5.67 14.17
C PHE A 44 18.59 -5.83 15.68
N ARG A 45 17.99 -4.92 16.44
CA ARG A 45 18.09 -4.93 17.92
C ARG A 45 17.33 -6.10 18.54
N ASN A 46 16.20 -6.48 17.95
CA ASN A 46 15.34 -7.58 18.40
C ASN A 46 14.35 -7.95 17.28
N LYS A 47 13.51 -8.98 17.52
CA LYS A 47 12.45 -9.42 16.58
C LYS A 47 11.46 -8.31 16.22
N ARG A 48 11.18 -7.39 17.14
CA ARG A 48 10.23 -6.29 16.94
C ARG A 48 10.78 -5.21 16.01
N ASP A 49 12.07 -4.88 16.15
CA ASP A 49 12.82 -3.96 15.29
C ASP A 49 12.89 -4.49 13.84
N LEU A 50 13.01 -5.81 13.67
CA LEU A 50 12.88 -6.46 12.37
C LEU A 50 11.46 -6.34 11.80
N LEU A 51 10.41 -6.53 12.61
CA LEU A 51 9.03 -6.31 12.17
C LEU A 51 8.80 -4.85 11.72
N ASP A 52 9.34 -3.86 12.43
CA ASP A 52 9.25 -2.46 12.00
C ASP A 52 9.92 -2.25 10.64
N ALA A 53 11.11 -2.82 10.43
CA ALA A 53 11.81 -2.75 9.15
C ALA A 53 11.00 -3.41 8.02
N ILE A 54 10.31 -4.53 8.30
CA ILE A 54 9.41 -5.20 7.35
C ILE A 54 8.23 -4.29 6.97
N MET A 55 7.53 -3.72 7.94
CA MET A 55 6.37 -2.87 7.66
C MET A 55 6.75 -1.61 6.88
N ILE A 56 7.81 -0.90 7.32
CA ILE A 56 8.26 0.33 6.67
C ILE A 56 8.65 0.04 5.23
N ARG A 57 9.50 -0.96 5.01
CA ARG A 57 10.00 -1.29 3.68
C ARG A 57 8.90 -1.78 2.75
N SER A 58 7.96 -2.58 3.23
CA SER A 58 6.85 -3.07 2.39
C SER A 58 5.95 -1.93 1.91
N LEU A 59 5.72 -0.91 2.76
CA LEU A 59 4.93 0.27 2.39
C LEU A 59 5.70 1.22 1.47
N ASP A 60 7.01 1.36 1.65
CA ASP A 60 7.88 2.11 0.74
C ASP A 60 7.97 1.44 -0.64
N ASP A 61 8.13 0.11 -0.69
CA ASP A 61 8.18 -0.68 -1.92
C ASP A 61 6.83 -0.58 -2.68
N LEU A 62 5.69 -0.61 -1.96
CA LEU A 62 4.36 -0.34 -2.52
C LEU A 62 4.29 1.06 -3.12
N GLY A 63 4.75 2.09 -2.39
CA GLY A 63 4.78 3.46 -2.89
C GLY A 63 5.59 3.59 -4.18
N ALA A 64 6.81 3.04 -4.19
CA ALA A 64 7.70 3.07 -5.34
C ALA A 64 7.07 2.39 -6.57
N ALA A 65 6.43 1.23 -6.37
CA ALA A 65 5.78 0.48 -7.45
C ALA A 65 4.54 1.20 -8.02
N VAL A 66 3.82 1.97 -7.21
CA VAL A 66 2.58 2.65 -7.62
C VAL A 66 2.85 4.00 -8.28
N PHE A 67 3.73 4.82 -7.69
CA PHE A 67 3.95 6.21 -8.12
C PHE A 67 5.06 6.37 -9.18
N VAL A 68 5.98 5.40 -9.30
CA VAL A 68 7.00 5.27 -10.36
C VAL A 68 7.80 6.54 -10.71
N ASP A 69 8.14 7.37 -9.70
CA ASP A 69 8.86 8.67 -9.86
C ASP A 69 8.28 9.57 -10.97
N ARG A 70 6.98 9.47 -11.21
CA ARG A 70 6.30 10.19 -12.28
C ARG A 70 6.15 11.66 -11.95
N ASP A 71 6.53 12.52 -12.89
CA ASP A 71 6.25 13.95 -12.83
C ASP A 71 4.82 14.25 -13.27
N TRP A 72 3.91 14.28 -12.30
CA TRP A 72 2.50 14.64 -12.52
C TRP A 72 2.31 16.09 -12.96
N SER A 73 3.27 16.97 -12.70
CA SER A 73 3.23 18.36 -13.16
C SER A 73 3.54 18.49 -14.66
N ALA A 74 4.16 17.48 -15.27
CA ALA A 74 4.43 17.44 -16.70
C ALA A 74 3.28 16.85 -17.54
N VAL A 75 2.21 16.35 -16.92
CA VAL A 75 1.04 15.82 -17.63
C VAL A 75 0.42 16.92 -18.49
N ALA A 76 0.17 16.64 -19.77
CA ALA A 76 -0.14 17.68 -20.76
C ALA A 76 -1.55 18.27 -20.61
N ASP A 77 -2.54 17.42 -20.40
CA ASP A 77 -3.96 17.78 -20.39
C ASP A 77 -4.78 16.84 -19.48
N ARG A 78 -6.09 17.11 -19.42
CA ARG A 78 -7.03 16.35 -18.59
C ARG A 78 -7.12 14.89 -19.01
N ASP A 79 -7.13 14.58 -20.30
CA ASP A 79 -7.31 13.22 -20.79
C ASP A 79 -6.08 12.38 -20.44
N ALA A 80 -4.88 12.95 -20.63
CA ALA A 80 -3.64 12.34 -20.17
C ALA A 80 -3.61 12.13 -18.65
N PHE A 81 -4.16 13.06 -17.85
CA PHE A 81 -4.27 12.88 -16.40
C PHE A 81 -5.17 11.71 -16.04
N VAL A 82 -6.31 11.57 -16.72
CA VAL A 82 -7.24 10.45 -16.52
C VAL A 82 -6.56 9.13 -16.84
N ASP A 83 -5.89 9.02 -18.00
CA ASP A 83 -5.17 7.81 -18.40
C ASP A 83 -4.10 7.42 -17.38
N GLU A 84 -3.34 8.39 -16.89
CA GLU A 84 -2.30 8.14 -15.89
C GLU A 84 -2.86 7.78 -14.52
N PHE A 85 -4.00 8.36 -14.13
CA PHE A 85 -4.70 7.98 -12.90
C PHE A 85 -5.23 6.54 -12.98
N HIS A 86 -5.80 6.14 -14.12
CA HIS A 86 -6.17 4.75 -14.39
C HIS A 86 -4.96 3.81 -14.27
N ALA A 87 -3.83 4.19 -14.87
CA ALA A 87 -2.60 3.40 -14.79
C ALA A 87 -2.08 3.29 -13.35
N LEU A 88 -2.19 4.36 -12.54
CA LEU A 88 -1.84 4.34 -11.11
C LEU A 88 -2.72 3.36 -10.33
N VAL A 89 -4.05 3.43 -10.51
CA VAL A 89 -5.00 2.53 -9.86
C VAL A 89 -4.72 1.07 -10.24
N ARG A 90 -4.47 0.80 -11.52
CA ARG A 90 -4.12 -0.55 -12.01
C ARG A 90 -2.82 -1.05 -11.38
N ARG A 91 -1.77 -0.23 -11.31
CA ARG A 91 -0.50 -0.60 -10.66
C ARG A 91 -0.70 -0.93 -9.18
N ALA A 92 -1.50 -0.15 -8.46
CA ALA A 92 -1.80 -0.41 -7.05
C ALA A 92 -2.50 -1.75 -6.83
N LEU A 93 -3.53 -2.06 -7.64
CA LEU A 93 -4.24 -3.33 -7.53
C LEU A 93 -3.40 -4.51 -8.02
N GLN A 94 -2.61 -4.35 -9.08
CA GLN A 94 -1.70 -5.39 -9.55
C GLN A 94 -0.63 -5.72 -8.51
N HIS A 95 -0.04 -4.70 -7.87
CA HIS A 95 0.92 -4.91 -6.80
C HIS A 95 0.30 -5.62 -5.59
N ALA A 96 -0.98 -5.34 -5.29
CA ALA A 96 -1.71 -6.06 -4.26
C ALA A 96 -1.88 -7.56 -4.59
N VAL A 97 -2.09 -7.90 -5.86
CA VAL A 97 -2.14 -9.30 -6.35
C VAL A 97 -0.78 -9.96 -6.26
N ASP A 98 0.26 -9.30 -6.77
CA ASP A 98 1.60 -9.87 -6.87
C ASP A 98 2.25 -10.10 -5.49
N HIS A 99 1.82 -9.35 -4.47
CA HIS A 99 2.38 -9.36 -3.12
C HIS A 99 1.34 -9.59 -2.02
N ALA A 100 0.25 -10.31 -2.35
CA ALA A 100 -0.92 -10.48 -1.49
C ALA A 100 -0.58 -10.97 -0.06
N GLU A 101 0.27 -11.98 0.08
CA GLU A 101 0.62 -12.56 1.39
C GLU A 101 1.34 -11.55 2.28
N LEU A 102 2.37 -10.88 1.73
CA LEU A 102 3.13 -9.87 2.46
C LEU A 102 2.26 -8.67 2.84
N LEU A 103 1.45 -8.17 1.91
CA LEU A 103 0.57 -7.04 2.17
C LEU A 103 -0.55 -7.40 3.14
N SER A 104 -1.10 -8.62 3.05
CA SER A 104 -2.05 -9.14 4.03
C SER A 104 -1.44 -9.13 5.43
N PHE A 105 -0.20 -9.62 5.57
CA PHE A 105 0.51 -9.57 6.83
C PHE A 105 0.71 -8.14 7.33
N VAL A 106 1.24 -7.24 6.50
CA VAL A 106 1.58 -5.85 6.90
C VAL A 106 0.33 -5.02 7.20
N ILE A 107 -0.75 -5.18 6.43
CA ILE A 107 -1.97 -4.37 6.54
C ILE A 107 -2.93 -4.94 7.59
N LEU A 108 -3.02 -6.26 7.73
CA LEU A 108 -4.06 -6.90 8.56
C LEU A 108 -3.50 -7.56 9.82
N ALA A 109 -2.42 -8.34 9.70
CA ALA A 109 -1.93 -9.17 10.81
C ALA A 109 -0.98 -8.41 11.75
N ALA A 110 0.02 -7.73 11.21
CA ALA A 110 1.05 -7.02 11.94
C ALA A 110 0.50 -5.91 12.86
N PRO A 111 -0.52 -5.12 12.47
CA PRO A 111 -1.15 -4.16 13.37
C PRO A 111 -1.78 -4.78 14.63
N GLY A 112 -2.11 -6.07 14.60
CA GLY A 112 -2.63 -6.83 15.74
C GLY A 112 -1.54 -7.31 16.72
N VAL A 113 -0.26 -7.04 16.44
CA VAL A 113 0.86 -7.39 17.32
C VAL A 113 0.90 -6.46 18.54
N ASP A 114 0.94 -5.15 18.30
CA ASP A 114 0.95 -4.10 19.34
C ASP A 114 0.50 -2.74 18.80
N ALA A 115 0.33 -1.77 19.71
CA ALA A 115 -0.13 -0.43 19.37
C ALA A 115 0.85 0.37 18.49
N ASP A 116 2.14 0.07 18.55
CA ASP A 116 3.13 0.77 17.74
C ASP A 116 3.14 0.23 16.30
N ALA A 117 2.87 -1.06 16.10
CA ALA A 117 2.65 -1.64 14.78
C ALA A 117 1.41 -1.02 14.10
N LEU A 118 0.30 -0.87 14.84
CA LEU A 118 -0.88 -0.19 14.33
C LEU A 118 -0.59 1.28 13.94
N LYS A 119 0.17 2.02 14.76
CA LYS A 119 0.57 3.40 14.44
C LYS A 119 1.47 3.45 13.20
N ALA A 120 2.42 2.52 13.08
CA ALA A 120 3.32 2.45 11.93
C ALA A 120 2.52 2.21 10.64
N MET A 121 1.59 1.25 10.66
CA MET A 121 0.67 1.01 9.54
C MET A 121 -0.13 2.26 9.19
N LEU A 122 -0.81 2.88 10.17
CA LEU A 122 -1.58 4.12 9.94
C LEU A 122 -0.71 5.28 9.41
N GLY A 123 0.56 5.33 9.82
CA GLY A 123 1.56 6.27 9.30
C GLY A 123 1.82 6.07 7.82
N GLY A 124 2.03 4.83 7.38
CA GLY A 124 2.23 4.54 5.96
C GLY A 124 0.99 4.81 5.11
N TYR A 125 -0.22 4.53 5.63
CA TYR A 125 -1.47 4.96 4.97
C TYR A 125 -1.51 6.46 4.73
N ARG A 126 -1.12 7.26 5.74
CA ARG A 126 -1.06 8.72 5.61
C ARG A 126 0.00 9.16 4.59
N GLN A 127 1.15 8.50 4.56
CA GLN A 127 2.21 8.80 3.59
C GLN A 127 1.77 8.53 2.14
N LEU A 128 1.13 7.38 1.88
CA LEU A 128 0.56 7.08 0.57
C LEU A 128 -0.56 8.07 0.21
N SER A 129 -1.41 8.42 1.17
CA SER A 129 -2.50 9.39 0.96
C SER A 129 -1.98 10.80 0.66
N ALA A 130 -0.85 11.20 1.24
CA ALA A 130 -0.21 12.48 0.97
C ALA A 130 0.29 12.55 -0.49
N GLN A 131 0.93 11.49 -1.00
CA GLN A 131 1.34 11.44 -2.40
C GLN A 131 0.15 11.56 -3.36
N VAL A 132 -0.97 10.89 -3.06
CA VAL A 132 -2.20 11.06 -3.86
C VAL A 132 -2.77 12.48 -3.72
N THR A 133 -2.70 13.08 -2.53
CA THR A 133 -3.14 14.47 -2.31
C THR A 133 -2.36 15.44 -3.20
N ASP A 134 -1.05 15.26 -3.34
CA ASP A 134 -0.21 16.10 -4.20
C ASP A 134 -0.61 15.95 -5.67
N ILE A 135 -0.86 14.72 -6.13
CA ILE A 135 -1.34 14.42 -7.49
C ILE A 135 -2.68 15.09 -7.77
N LEU A 136 -3.64 14.95 -6.85
CA LEU A 136 -4.97 15.54 -7.01
C LEU A 136 -4.94 17.07 -6.94
N SER A 137 -4.03 17.64 -6.16
CA SER A 137 -3.86 19.09 -6.06
C SER A 137 -3.39 19.69 -7.39
N ILE A 138 -2.51 19.02 -8.12
CA ILE A 138 -2.11 19.44 -9.48
C ILE A 138 -3.32 19.49 -10.42
N ALA A 139 -4.17 18.46 -10.39
CA ALA A 139 -5.39 18.44 -11.20
C ALA A 139 -6.41 19.50 -10.76
N ALA A 140 -6.50 19.79 -9.45
CA ALA A 140 -7.36 20.84 -8.92
C ALA A 140 -6.91 22.23 -9.37
N GLU A 141 -5.61 22.54 -9.29
CA GLU A 141 -5.02 23.82 -9.74
C GLU A 141 -5.23 24.08 -11.23
N ARG A 142 -5.33 23.01 -12.03
CA ARG A 142 -5.59 23.06 -13.47
C ARG A 142 -7.08 22.97 -13.84
N GLU A 143 -7.95 22.99 -12.84
CA GLU A 143 -9.41 22.90 -13.01
C GLU A 143 -9.87 21.61 -13.73
N TRP A 144 -9.11 20.52 -13.56
CA TRP A 144 -9.43 19.21 -14.16
C TRP A 144 -10.33 18.35 -13.27
N LEU A 145 -10.36 18.63 -11.97
CA LEU A 145 -11.29 17.99 -11.03
C LEU A 145 -12.65 18.68 -11.05
N ARG A 146 -13.70 17.90 -10.77
CA ARG A 146 -15.06 18.41 -10.61
C ARG A 146 -15.14 19.45 -9.49
N SER A 147 -15.79 20.57 -9.73
CA SER A 147 -15.91 21.69 -8.77
C SER A 147 -17.28 21.77 -8.08
N ASP A 148 -18.24 20.94 -8.50
CA ASP A 148 -19.60 20.88 -7.97
C ASP A 148 -19.69 20.16 -6.61
N VAL A 149 -18.66 19.38 -6.26
CA VAL A 149 -18.53 18.71 -4.96
C VAL A 149 -17.38 19.36 -4.18
N PRO A 150 -17.67 20.13 -3.11
CA PRO A 150 -16.61 20.69 -2.28
C PRO A 150 -15.91 19.57 -1.53
N ILE A 151 -14.65 19.31 -1.87
CA ILE A 151 -13.83 18.29 -1.21
C ILE A 151 -12.49 18.88 -0.80
N ASN A 152 -12.08 18.58 0.42
CA ASN A 152 -10.76 18.91 0.92
C ASN A 152 -9.75 17.89 0.36
N MET A 153 -8.65 18.39 -0.22
CA MET A 153 -7.68 17.55 -0.94
C MET A 153 -7.02 16.47 -0.06
N VAL A 154 -6.80 16.74 1.23
CA VAL A 154 -6.24 15.74 2.17
C VAL A 154 -7.21 14.56 2.34
N TRP A 155 -8.51 14.86 2.48
CA TRP A 155 -9.54 13.82 2.53
C TRP A 155 -9.71 13.11 1.20
N ALA A 156 -9.56 13.82 0.07
CA ALA A 156 -9.60 13.21 -1.26
C ALA A 156 -8.49 12.15 -1.42
N GLY A 157 -7.24 12.48 -1.05
CA GLY A 157 -6.13 11.52 -1.09
C GLY A 157 -6.37 10.31 -0.19
N GLN A 158 -6.91 10.51 1.01
CA GLN A 158 -7.28 9.41 1.91
C GLN A 158 -8.37 8.52 1.33
N LEU A 159 -9.41 9.09 0.72
CA LEU A 159 -10.50 8.32 0.11
C LEU A 159 -10.02 7.46 -1.05
N VAL A 160 -9.08 7.95 -1.87
CA VAL A 160 -8.45 7.14 -2.92
C VAL A 160 -7.76 5.92 -2.30
N VAL A 161 -6.87 6.13 -1.31
CA VAL A 161 -6.13 5.01 -0.68
C VAL A 161 -7.06 4.04 0.04
N SER A 162 -8.08 4.53 0.75
CA SER A 162 -9.09 3.68 1.39
C SER A 162 -9.90 2.87 0.38
N THR A 163 -10.28 3.47 -0.75
CA THR A 163 -11.01 2.78 -1.83
C THR A 163 -10.14 1.69 -2.45
N LEU A 164 -8.87 1.97 -2.74
CA LEU A 164 -7.92 0.98 -3.27
C LEU A 164 -7.70 -0.18 -2.29
N THR A 165 -7.53 0.13 -1.01
CA THR A 165 -7.38 -0.89 0.04
C THR A 165 -8.60 -1.79 0.12
N GLN A 166 -9.81 -1.19 0.11
CA GLN A 166 -11.05 -1.95 0.15
C GLN A 166 -11.25 -2.78 -1.12
N ALA A 167 -10.92 -2.24 -2.29
CA ALA A 167 -10.95 -2.96 -3.56
C ALA A 167 -10.00 -4.16 -3.54
N ALA A 168 -8.79 -4.03 -2.97
CA ALA A 168 -7.83 -5.13 -2.84
C ALA A 168 -8.18 -6.17 -1.75
N SER A 169 -9.16 -5.89 -0.88
CA SER A 169 -9.46 -6.75 0.26
C SER A 169 -9.77 -8.22 -0.06
N PRO A 170 -10.43 -8.61 -1.18
CA PRO A 170 -10.68 -10.02 -1.47
C PRO A 170 -9.39 -10.82 -1.64
N VAL A 171 -8.36 -10.20 -2.22
CA VAL A 171 -7.03 -10.78 -2.42
C VAL A 171 -6.26 -10.80 -1.10
N LEU A 172 -6.28 -9.69 -0.34
CA LEU A 172 -5.60 -9.61 0.96
C LEU A 172 -6.18 -10.60 1.98
N LEU A 173 -7.48 -10.88 1.92
CA LEU A 173 -8.14 -11.83 2.80
C LEU A 173 -8.08 -13.29 2.31
N GLY A 174 -7.53 -13.54 1.12
CA GLY A 174 -7.51 -14.88 0.53
C GLY A 174 -8.90 -15.46 0.31
N SER A 175 -9.88 -14.62 -0.02
CA SER A 175 -11.31 -15.00 -0.13
C SER A 175 -11.61 -16.06 -1.20
N GLY A 176 -10.71 -16.25 -2.17
CA GLY A 176 -10.91 -17.14 -3.32
C GLY A 176 -11.89 -16.60 -4.37
N GLU A 177 -12.38 -15.36 -4.18
CA GLU A 177 -13.21 -14.67 -5.17
C GLU A 177 -12.39 -14.33 -6.43
N PRO A 178 -12.99 -14.41 -7.63
CA PRO A 178 -12.34 -13.94 -8.85
C PRO A 178 -11.91 -12.48 -8.72
N PHE A 179 -10.66 -12.18 -9.07
CA PHE A 179 -10.10 -10.83 -9.00
C PHE A 179 -9.51 -10.43 -10.36
N ASP A 180 -10.32 -9.71 -11.16
CA ASP A 180 -9.87 -9.14 -12.43
C ASP A 180 -9.33 -7.72 -12.20
N VAL A 181 -8.01 -7.57 -12.28
CA VAL A 181 -7.33 -6.30 -12.07
C VAL A 181 -7.77 -5.25 -13.08
N ASP A 182 -7.99 -5.61 -14.34
CA ASP A 182 -8.37 -4.67 -15.40
C ASP A 182 -9.80 -4.14 -15.19
N GLU A 183 -10.72 -5.05 -14.88
CA GLU A 183 -12.12 -4.69 -14.62
C GLU A 183 -12.25 -3.81 -13.37
N ILE A 184 -11.64 -4.24 -12.26
CA ILE A 184 -11.74 -3.54 -10.98
C ILE A 184 -11.02 -2.19 -11.04
N SER A 185 -9.83 -2.12 -11.65
CA SER A 185 -9.10 -0.84 -11.78
C SER A 185 -9.88 0.17 -12.61
N THR A 186 -10.49 -0.26 -13.71
CA THR A 186 -11.35 0.59 -14.55
C THR A 186 -12.54 1.11 -13.76
N PHE A 187 -13.25 0.23 -13.04
CA PHE A 187 -14.38 0.62 -12.20
C PHE A 187 -13.96 1.62 -11.10
N VAL A 188 -12.91 1.32 -10.35
CA VAL A 188 -12.43 2.15 -9.24
C VAL A 188 -11.96 3.52 -9.73
N ALA A 189 -11.18 3.59 -10.81
CA ALA A 189 -10.72 4.86 -11.35
C ALA A 189 -11.88 5.73 -11.86
N ASN A 190 -12.85 5.13 -12.58
CA ASN A 190 -14.06 5.82 -13.01
C ASN A 190 -14.89 6.32 -11.82
N TYR A 191 -15.02 5.52 -10.76
CA TYR A 191 -15.72 5.93 -9.54
C TYR A 191 -15.01 7.08 -8.82
N LEU A 192 -13.68 7.04 -8.72
CA LEU A 192 -12.90 8.07 -8.02
C LEU A 192 -12.90 9.42 -8.76
N LEU A 193 -12.86 9.41 -10.09
CA LEU A 193 -12.84 10.63 -10.91
C LEU A 193 -14.25 11.14 -11.27
N GLY A 194 -15.20 10.23 -11.50
CA GLY A 194 -16.57 10.54 -11.92
C GLY A 194 -17.58 10.62 -10.76
N GLY A 195 -17.33 9.92 -9.66
CA GLY A 195 -18.28 9.75 -8.55
C GLY A 195 -19.45 8.81 -8.90
N LEU A 196 -20.41 8.71 -7.99
CA LEU A 196 -21.65 7.97 -8.24
C LEU A 196 -22.53 8.72 -9.27
N PRO A 197 -23.13 8.02 -10.24
CA PRO A 197 -24.16 8.61 -11.09
C PRO A 197 -25.36 9.00 -10.21
N ALA A 198 -25.70 10.28 -10.21
CA ALA A 198 -26.76 10.84 -9.39
C ALA A 198 -28.03 11.11 -10.20
N VAL A 199 -29.19 10.68 -9.70
CA VAL A 199 -30.44 11.44 -9.82
C VAL A 199 -30.83 11.85 -8.40
N LEU A 200 -30.40 13.04 -7.98
CA LEU A 200 -30.74 13.59 -6.67
C LEU A 200 -32.12 14.25 -6.73
N PRO A 201 -32.94 14.11 -5.67
CA PRO A 201 -34.30 14.64 -5.65
C PRO A 201 -34.33 16.17 -5.70
N ALA A 202 -35.44 16.72 -6.19
CA ALA A 202 -35.78 18.11 -5.95
C ALA A 202 -36.23 18.25 -4.49
N GLY A 203 -35.35 18.68 -3.59
CA GLY A 203 -35.69 19.04 -2.21
C GLY A 203 -34.80 18.37 -1.18
#